data_AF-J3JTU7-F1
#
_entry.id   AF-J3JTU7-F1
#
_cell.length_a   1.000
_cell.length_b   1.000
_cell.length_c   1.000
_cell.angle_alpha   90.00
_cell.angle_beta   90.00
_cell.angle_gamma   90.00
#
_symmetry.space_group_name_H-M   'P 1'
#
loop_
_entity.id
_entity.type
_entity.pdbx_description
1 polymer ?
#
loop_
_entity_poly.entity_id
_entity_poly.type
_entity_poly.pdbx_seq_one_letter_code
_entity_poly.pdbx_strand_id
1 'polypeptide(L)'
;MSQEHLAFSSSRNSINSNQSDDDDDMDSRHSSLSYKERRREAHTQAEQKRRDAIKRGYDTLQELVPTCQQTDVSGYKLSKATVLQKSIDYIQYLQQQKRKQEDDRNALRKEVIALRIMQTNYELIVKAQQSQPGHTETPVSDEIKFSVFQTIMDQLFLTFSAISVSNFSELSAGVFSWLEEYCKPQTLKETVYQVLRRHSSQIRG
;
A
#
# COMPACT_ATOMS: atom_id res chain seq x y z
N MET A 1 14.98 10.39 36.30
CA MET A 1 16.35 10.30 36.88
C MET A 1 17.11 9.39 35.92
N SER A 2 18.10 9.82 35.14
CA SER A 2 19.12 10.84 35.42
C SER A 2 19.56 11.54 34.12
N GLN A 3 19.72 12.86 34.19
CA GLN A 3 20.40 13.69 33.19
C GLN A 3 21.91 13.53 33.35
N GLU A 4 22.64 13.34 32.25
CA GLU A 4 24.08 13.59 32.20
C GLU A 4 24.34 14.97 31.59
N HIS A 5 24.92 15.84 32.41
CA HIS A 5 25.42 17.17 32.06
C HIS A 5 26.91 17.05 31.80
N LEU A 6 27.37 17.29 30.56
CA LEU A 6 28.80 17.45 30.26
C LEU A 6 29.13 18.94 30.18
N ALA A 7 29.84 19.44 31.21
CA ALA A 7 30.43 20.76 31.25
C ALA A 7 31.81 20.73 30.54
N PHE A 8 32.01 21.61 29.56
CA PHE A 8 33.31 21.80 28.92
C PHE A 8 34.02 23.03 29.52
N SER A 9 35.20 22.78 30.08
CA SER A 9 36.05 23.78 30.74
C SER A 9 36.85 24.59 29.71
N SER A 10 36.82 25.93 29.83
CA SER A 10 37.65 26.85 29.03
C SER A 10 38.90 27.24 29.81
N SER A 11 40.08 26.81 29.34
CA SER A 11 41.36 27.35 29.81
C SER A 11 41.85 28.46 28.87
N ARG A 12 41.87 29.68 29.40
CA ARG A 12 42.63 30.81 28.86
C ARG A 12 44.13 30.53 29.05
N ASN A 13 44.95 30.85 28.06
CA ASN A 13 46.35 31.13 28.29
C ASN A 13 46.76 32.40 27.54
N SER A 14 47.30 33.35 28.29
CA SER A 14 47.85 34.63 27.86
C SER A 14 49.36 34.56 28.03
N ILE A 15 50.12 34.85 26.97
CA ILE A 15 51.52 35.26 27.09
C ILE A 15 51.76 36.37 26.07
N ASN A 16 52.25 37.49 26.59
CA ASN A 16 52.67 38.68 25.87
C ASN A 16 54.21 38.68 25.81
N SER A 17 54.80 38.99 24.66
CA SER A 17 56.21 39.37 24.57
C SER A 17 56.38 40.39 23.45
N ASN A 18 56.66 41.63 23.86
CA ASN A 18 57.10 42.71 22.98
C ASN A 18 58.55 42.49 22.55
N GLN A 19 58.86 42.68 21.29
CA GLN A 19 60.18 43.12 20.85
C GLN A 19 60.02 43.95 19.57
N SER A 20 60.55 45.16 19.62
CA SER A 20 60.57 46.16 18.55
C SER A 20 61.63 45.80 17.51
N ASP A 21 61.36 46.07 16.23
CA ASP A 21 62.37 46.49 15.25
C ASP A 21 61.63 47.23 14.10
N ASP A 22 62.03 48.49 13.91
CA ASP A 22 61.62 49.38 12.83
C ASP A 22 62.43 49.03 11.57
N ASP A 23 61.81 48.44 10.52
CA ASP A 23 62.25 48.56 9.10
C ASP A 23 61.36 47.86 8.02
N ASP A 24 60.03 47.72 8.20
CA ASP A 24 59.20 46.86 7.31
C ASP A 24 57.87 47.46 6.77
N ASP A 25 57.73 48.79 6.64
CA ASP A 25 56.41 49.38 6.30
C ASP A 25 55.97 49.24 4.82
N MET A 26 56.81 48.69 3.94
CA MET A 26 56.43 48.40 2.54
C MET A 26 56.05 46.93 2.27
N ASP A 27 56.71 45.96 2.92
CA ASP A 27 56.41 44.52 2.74
C ASP A 27 55.28 44.02 3.66
N SER A 28 55.11 44.66 4.84
CA SER A 28 53.96 44.43 5.73
C SER A 28 52.63 44.83 5.07
N ARG A 29 52.63 45.89 4.24
CA ARG A 29 51.46 46.28 3.45
C ARG A 29 51.16 45.27 2.33
N HIS A 30 52.16 44.75 1.64
CA HIS A 30 51.97 43.78 0.56
C HIS A 30 51.51 42.40 1.09
N SER A 31 52.10 41.92 2.19
CA SER A 31 51.70 40.68 2.87
C SER A 31 50.31 40.78 3.52
N SER A 32 49.96 41.92 4.13
CA SER A 32 48.62 42.14 4.69
C SER A 32 47.54 42.30 3.61
N LEU A 33 47.89 42.85 2.43
CA LEU A 33 47.02 42.86 1.26
C LEU A 33 46.79 41.44 0.72
N SER A 34 47.85 40.62 0.61
CA SER A 34 47.75 39.20 0.22
C SER A 34 46.93 38.36 1.20
N TYR A 35 47.05 38.61 2.51
CA TYR A 35 46.21 37.94 3.52
C TYR A 35 44.73 38.36 3.42
N LYS A 36 44.46 39.64 3.22
CA LYS A 36 43.10 40.15 2.98
C LYS A 36 42.50 39.60 1.68
N GLU A 37 43.31 39.38 0.66
CA GLU A 37 42.93 38.76 -0.61
C GLU A 37 42.60 37.27 -0.44
N ARG A 38 43.49 36.49 0.18
CA ARG A 38 43.25 35.08 0.53
C ARG A 38 41.97 34.90 1.36
N ARG A 39 41.70 35.81 2.31
CA ARG A 39 40.47 35.79 3.10
C ARG A 39 39.23 36.08 2.25
N ARG A 40 39.31 37.00 1.29
CA ARG A 40 38.21 37.30 0.35
C ARG A 40 37.94 36.13 -0.59
N GLU A 41 38.97 35.47 -1.09
CA GLU A 41 38.84 34.26 -1.92
C GLU A 41 38.19 33.12 -1.15
N ALA A 42 38.66 32.82 0.07
CA ALA A 42 38.07 31.80 0.91
C ALA A 42 36.59 32.08 1.22
N HIS A 43 36.24 33.35 1.51
CA HIS A 43 34.85 33.77 1.71
C HIS A 43 34.01 33.57 0.44
N THR A 44 34.54 33.93 -0.72
CA THR A 44 33.86 33.76 -2.02
C THR A 44 33.63 32.27 -2.33
N GLN A 45 34.62 31.42 -2.09
CA GLN A 45 34.50 29.97 -2.29
C GLN A 45 33.46 29.35 -1.34
N ALA A 46 33.46 29.75 -0.06
CA ALA A 46 32.46 29.29 0.90
C ALA A 46 31.04 29.70 0.49
N GLU A 47 30.87 30.93 0.01
CA GLU A 47 29.60 31.45 -0.47
C GLU A 47 29.12 30.72 -1.73
N GLN A 48 30.02 30.45 -2.68
CA GLN A 48 29.71 29.67 -3.88
C GLN A 48 29.24 28.27 -3.51
N LYS A 49 29.96 27.57 -2.62
CA LYS A 49 29.58 26.25 -2.12
C LYS A 49 28.19 26.26 -1.46
N ARG A 50 27.86 27.30 -0.70
CA ARG A 50 26.52 27.49 -0.11
C ARG A 50 25.46 27.66 -1.18
N ARG A 51 25.71 28.48 -2.20
CA ARG A 51 24.78 28.72 -3.32
C ARG A 51 24.54 27.45 -4.14
N ASP A 52 25.58 26.68 -4.41
CA ASP A 52 25.48 25.42 -5.14
C ASP A 52 24.70 24.38 -4.37
N ALA A 53 24.86 24.32 -3.04
CA ALA A 53 24.04 23.45 -2.18
C ALA A 53 22.55 23.84 -2.22
N ILE A 54 22.23 25.14 -2.16
CA ILE A 54 20.85 25.63 -2.28
C ILE A 54 20.28 25.29 -3.67
N LYS A 55 21.06 25.49 -4.74
CA LYS A 55 20.64 25.17 -6.10
C LYS A 55 20.28 23.69 -6.24
N ARG A 56 21.16 22.79 -5.76
CA ARG A 56 20.85 21.34 -5.73
C ARG A 56 19.58 21.03 -4.95
N GLY A 57 19.35 21.71 -3.81
CA GLY A 57 18.11 21.56 -3.05
C GLY A 57 16.86 21.94 -3.84
N TYR A 58 16.92 22.99 -4.66
CA TYR A 58 15.82 23.37 -5.56
C TYR A 58 15.61 22.35 -6.67
N ASP A 59 16.69 21.84 -7.27
CA ASP A 59 16.61 20.82 -8.32
C ASP A 59 15.93 19.55 -7.77
N THR A 60 16.32 19.08 -6.57
CA THR A 60 15.67 17.96 -5.89
C THR A 60 14.21 18.22 -5.53
N LEU A 61 13.85 19.44 -5.09
CA LEU A 61 12.45 19.78 -4.83
C LEU A 61 11.60 19.72 -6.10
N GLN A 62 12.13 20.15 -7.24
CA GLN A 62 11.43 20.07 -8.51
C GLN A 62 11.19 18.62 -8.94
N GLU A 63 12.15 17.74 -8.68
CA GLU A 63 12.02 16.30 -8.92
C GLU A 63 11.01 15.62 -7.98
N LEU A 64 10.95 16.00 -6.70
CA LEU A 64 10.07 15.33 -5.73
C LEU A 64 8.62 15.81 -5.79
N VAL A 65 8.38 17.04 -6.24
CA VAL A 65 7.05 17.66 -6.25
C VAL A 65 6.41 17.48 -7.62
N PRO A 66 5.37 16.63 -7.78
CA PRO A 66 4.82 16.28 -9.10
C PRO A 66 4.31 17.49 -9.90
N THR A 67 3.81 18.51 -9.21
CA THR A 67 3.31 19.74 -9.84
C THR A 67 4.41 20.65 -10.34
N CYS A 68 5.67 20.45 -9.91
CA CYS A 68 6.85 21.13 -10.45
C CYS A 68 7.35 20.46 -11.75
N GLN A 69 7.25 19.13 -11.86
CA GLN A 69 7.67 18.39 -13.06
C GLN A 69 6.79 18.66 -14.30
N GLN A 70 5.49 18.91 -14.11
CA GLN A 70 4.54 19.12 -15.22
C GLN A 70 4.87 20.34 -16.10
N THR A 71 5.65 21.29 -15.60
CA THR A 71 6.03 22.51 -16.31
C THR A 71 7.28 22.38 -17.19
N ASP A 72 8.04 21.30 -17.07
CA ASP A 72 9.25 21.09 -17.89
C ASP A 72 8.92 20.86 -19.38
N VAL A 73 7.65 20.62 -19.72
CA VAL A 73 7.14 20.47 -21.09
C VAL A 73 7.12 21.80 -21.87
N SER A 74 7.09 22.95 -21.18
CA SER A 74 7.04 24.28 -21.83
C SER A 74 8.40 24.98 -21.94
N GLY A 75 9.48 24.35 -21.47
CA GLY A 75 10.83 24.92 -21.49
C GLY A 75 11.05 26.12 -20.56
N TYR A 76 10.05 26.51 -19.77
CA TYR A 76 10.13 27.64 -18.86
C TYR A 76 10.54 27.19 -17.44
N LYS A 77 11.69 27.68 -16.96
CA LYS A 77 12.18 27.36 -15.61
C LYS A 77 11.29 27.98 -14.54
N LEU A 78 10.78 27.15 -13.63
CA LEU A 78 9.92 27.58 -12.54
C LEU A 78 10.65 28.54 -11.59
N SER A 79 9.96 29.58 -11.11
CA SER A 79 10.54 30.52 -10.16
C SER A 79 10.81 29.85 -8.81
N LYS A 80 11.86 30.29 -8.10
CA LYS A 80 12.19 29.77 -6.75
C LYS A 80 11.01 29.90 -5.78
N ALA A 81 10.27 31.01 -5.84
CA ALA A 81 9.09 31.22 -5.00
C ALA A 81 7.98 30.21 -5.33
N THR A 82 7.74 29.94 -6.61
CA THR A 82 6.75 28.95 -7.06
C THR A 82 7.12 27.54 -6.62
N VAL A 83 8.39 27.14 -6.74
CA VAL A 83 8.85 25.82 -6.28
C VAL A 83 8.58 25.65 -4.79
N LEU A 84 8.93 26.64 -3.97
CA LEU A 84 8.67 26.60 -2.53
C LEU A 84 7.18 26.50 -2.21
N GLN A 85 6.34 27.30 -2.87
CA GLN A 85 4.89 27.27 -2.64
C GLN A 85 4.29 25.90 -3.00
N LYS A 86 4.61 25.38 -4.19
CA LYS A 86 4.16 24.05 -4.63
C LYS A 86 4.65 22.94 -3.69
N SER A 87 5.85 23.08 -3.13
CA SER A 87 6.39 22.15 -2.13
C SER A 87 5.60 22.18 -0.82
N ILE A 88 5.22 23.36 -0.34
CA ILE A 88 4.38 23.51 0.86
C ILE A 88 3.02 22.85 0.65
N ASP A 89 2.38 23.15 -0.48
CA ASP A 89 1.07 22.58 -0.82
C ASP A 89 1.15 21.04 -0.91
N TYR A 90 2.23 20.52 -1.49
CA TYR A 90 2.44 19.07 -1.60
C TYR A 90 2.69 18.41 -0.23
N ILE A 91 3.45 19.05 0.67
CA ILE A 91 3.62 18.57 2.05
C ILE A 91 2.27 18.51 2.77
N GLN A 92 1.45 19.55 2.66
CA GLN A 92 0.11 19.58 3.26
C GLN A 92 -0.78 18.48 2.69
N TYR A 93 -0.74 18.27 1.37
CA TYR A 93 -1.42 17.16 0.70
C TYR A 93 -0.97 15.80 1.25
N LEU A 94 0.33 15.54 1.34
CA LEU A 94 0.87 14.29 1.86
C LEU A 94 0.48 14.07 3.32
N GLN A 95 0.48 15.11 4.15
CA GLN A 95 0.01 15.03 5.54
C GLN A 95 -1.48 14.65 5.61
N GLN A 96 -2.30 15.20 4.73
CA GLN A 96 -3.72 14.87 4.66
C GLN A 96 -3.94 13.43 4.19
N GLN A 97 -3.20 12.97 3.16
CA GLN A 97 -3.25 11.59 2.69
C GLN A 97 -2.81 10.61 3.78
N LYS A 98 -1.72 10.92 4.49
CA LYS A 98 -1.24 10.11 5.61
C LYS A 98 -2.31 9.97 6.70
N ARG A 99 -2.94 11.08 7.12
CA ARG A 99 -4.04 11.04 8.11
C ARG A 99 -5.19 10.17 7.64
N LYS A 100 -5.63 10.34 6.39
CA LYS A 100 -6.71 9.52 5.81
C LYS A 100 -6.36 8.02 5.84
N GLN A 101 -5.15 7.65 5.42
CA GLN A 101 -4.70 6.25 5.45
C GLN A 101 -4.61 5.70 6.88
N GLU A 102 -4.20 6.51 7.85
CA GLU A 102 -4.17 6.11 9.26
C GLU A 102 -5.59 5.86 9.81
N ASP A 103 -6.55 6.71 9.45
CA ASP A 103 -7.96 6.56 9.83
C ASP A 103 -8.58 5.30 9.21
N ASP A 104 -8.40 5.09 7.91
CA ASP A 104 -8.89 3.91 7.19
C ASP A 104 -8.30 2.62 7.79
N ARG A 105 -6.99 2.61 8.06
CA ARG A 105 -6.32 1.48 8.73
C ARG A 105 -6.90 1.22 10.12
N ASN A 106 -7.20 2.27 10.88
CA ASN A 106 -7.78 2.13 12.21
C ASN A 106 -9.22 1.61 12.15
N ALA A 107 -10.01 2.03 11.17
CA ALA A 107 -11.35 1.52 10.92
C ALA A 107 -11.32 0.02 10.57
N LEU A 108 -10.49 -0.38 9.61
CA LEU A 108 -10.31 -1.79 9.23
C LEU A 108 -9.86 -2.66 10.40
N ARG A 109 -8.95 -2.16 11.25
CA ARG A 109 -8.55 -2.88 12.48
C ARG A 109 -9.72 -3.11 13.43
N LYS A 110 -10.59 -2.12 13.61
CA LYS A 110 -11.79 -2.26 14.45
C LYS A 110 -12.76 -3.28 13.86
N GLU A 111 -12.95 -3.27 12.55
CA GLU A 111 -13.81 -4.25 11.85
C GLU A 111 -13.29 -5.68 12.02
N VAL A 112 -11.99 -5.91 11.83
CA VAL A 112 -11.38 -7.23 12.06
C VAL A 112 -11.60 -7.71 13.50
N ILE A 113 -11.47 -6.83 14.49
CA ILE A 113 -11.73 -7.19 15.89
C ILE A 113 -13.20 -7.55 16.08
N ALA A 114 -14.13 -6.76 15.55
CA ALA A 114 -15.56 -7.01 15.64
C ALA A 114 -15.93 -8.37 15.00
N LEU A 115 -15.43 -8.65 13.80
CA LEU A 115 -15.65 -9.92 13.12
C LEU A 115 -15.09 -11.12 13.89
N ARG A 116 -13.91 -10.99 14.51
CA ARG A 116 -13.35 -12.04 15.37
C ARG A 116 -14.21 -12.30 16.61
N ILE A 117 -14.77 -11.25 17.21
CA ILE A 117 -15.70 -11.38 18.34
C ILE A 117 -16.97 -12.12 17.88
N MET A 118 -17.54 -11.73 16.74
CA MET A 118 -18.71 -12.39 16.17
C MET A 118 -18.44 -13.86 15.86
N GLN A 119 -17.32 -14.18 15.21
CA GLN A 119 -16.89 -15.55 14.93
C GLN A 119 -16.83 -16.37 16.22
N THR A 120 -16.14 -15.85 17.24
CA THR A 120 -16.02 -16.53 18.54
C THR A 120 -17.39 -16.80 19.16
N ASN A 121 -18.31 -15.84 19.09
CA ASN A 121 -19.69 -16.02 19.59
C ASN A 121 -20.45 -17.11 18.82
N TYR A 122 -20.35 -17.14 17.49
CA TYR A 122 -20.98 -18.19 16.68
C TYR A 122 -20.39 -19.57 16.96
N GLU A 123 -19.07 -19.68 17.12
CA GLU A 123 -18.40 -20.94 17.49
C GLU A 123 -18.91 -21.48 18.84
N LEU A 124 -19.14 -20.59 19.82
CA LEU A 124 -19.73 -20.96 21.11
C LEU A 124 -21.16 -21.46 20.97
N ILE A 125 -22.00 -20.78 20.18
CA ILE A 125 -23.39 -21.19 19.93
C ILE A 125 -23.43 -22.57 19.25
N VAL A 126 -22.61 -22.77 18.21
CA VAL A 126 -22.53 -24.05 17.48
C VAL A 126 -22.10 -25.17 18.41
N LYS A 127 -21.08 -24.96 19.25
CA LYS A 127 -20.66 -25.96 20.26
C LYS A 127 -21.77 -26.26 21.26
N ALA A 128 -22.49 -25.25 21.74
CA ALA A 128 -23.60 -25.43 22.67
C ALA A 128 -24.74 -26.24 22.04
N GLN A 129 -25.08 -25.99 20.77
CA GLN A 129 -26.09 -26.75 20.02
C GLN A 129 -25.66 -28.20 19.78
N GLN A 130 -24.39 -28.44 19.46
CA GLN A 130 -23.84 -29.80 19.32
C GLN A 130 -23.83 -30.58 20.65
N SER A 131 -23.73 -29.89 21.78
CA SER A 131 -23.75 -30.49 23.12
C SER A 131 -25.15 -30.76 23.67
N GLN A 132 -26.23 -30.35 22.99
CA GLN A 132 -27.60 -30.70 23.41
C GLN A 132 -27.97 -32.13 23.01
N PRO A 133 -28.26 -33.04 23.96
CA PRO A 133 -28.76 -34.37 23.66
C PRO A 133 -30.23 -34.25 23.25
N GLY A 134 -30.51 -34.30 21.94
CA GLY A 134 -31.88 -34.33 21.41
C GLY A 134 -32.10 -33.69 20.04
N HIS A 135 -31.15 -32.90 19.51
CA HIS A 135 -31.21 -32.34 18.15
C HIS A 135 -30.26 -33.08 17.19
N THR A 136 -30.37 -34.40 17.12
CA THR A 136 -29.77 -35.17 16.03
C THR A 136 -30.76 -35.21 14.85
N GLU A 137 -30.96 -34.09 14.16
CA GLU A 137 -31.11 -34.24 12.71
C GLU A 137 -29.73 -34.68 12.25
N THR A 138 -29.55 -35.99 12.04
CA THR A 138 -28.32 -36.56 11.52
C THR A 138 -27.86 -35.71 10.34
N PRO A 139 -26.79 -34.90 10.48
CA PRO A 139 -26.37 -34.06 9.38
C PRO A 139 -25.94 -35.01 8.26
N VAL A 140 -26.65 -34.95 7.13
CA VAL A 140 -26.21 -35.63 5.92
C VAL A 140 -24.77 -35.18 5.69
N SER A 141 -23.82 -36.12 5.72
CA SER A 141 -22.39 -35.82 5.60
C SER A 141 -22.14 -34.97 4.36
N ASP A 142 -21.21 -34.03 4.44
CA ASP A 142 -20.82 -33.21 3.28
C ASP A 142 -20.35 -34.07 2.11
N GLU A 143 -19.84 -35.28 2.39
CA GLU A 143 -19.53 -36.31 1.39
C GLU A 143 -20.76 -36.73 0.59
N ILE A 144 -21.90 -36.93 1.25
CA ILE A 144 -23.15 -37.32 0.60
C ILE A 144 -23.70 -36.14 -0.20
N LYS A 145 -23.61 -34.91 0.34
CA LYS A 145 -24.03 -33.70 -0.38
C LYS A 145 -23.19 -33.50 -1.66
N PHE A 146 -21.88 -33.68 -1.55
CA PHE A 146 -20.96 -33.58 -2.68
C PHE A 146 -21.24 -34.66 -3.73
N SER A 147 -21.44 -35.90 -3.31
CA SER A 147 -21.77 -37.02 -4.20
C SER A 147 -23.09 -36.81 -4.95
N VAL A 148 -24.11 -36.27 -4.28
CA VAL A 148 -25.40 -35.90 -4.90
C VAL A 148 -25.19 -34.78 -5.92
N PHE A 149 -24.47 -33.71 -5.53
CA PHE A 149 -24.19 -32.59 -6.43
C PHE A 149 -23.40 -33.03 -7.67
N GLN A 150 -22.35 -33.82 -7.47
CA GLN A 150 -21.53 -34.37 -8.56
C GLN A 150 -22.39 -35.18 -9.52
N THR A 151 -23.25 -36.08 -9.01
CA THR A 151 -24.15 -36.88 -9.86
C THR A 151 -25.07 -36.00 -10.69
N ILE A 152 -25.63 -34.93 -10.12
CA ILE A 152 -26.51 -33.99 -10.84
C ILE A 152 -25.73 -33.30 -11.96
N MET A 153 -24.53 -32.81 -11.66
CA MET A 153 -23.68 -32.12 -12.63
C MET A 153 -23.24 -33.05 -13.76
N ASP A 154 -22.89 -34.30 -13.47
CA ASP A 154 -22.51 -35.30 -14.47
C ASP A 154 -23.67 -35.59 -15.44
N GLN A 155 -24.90 -35.72 -14.93
CA GLN A 155 -26.10 -35.91 -15.76
C GLN A 155 -26.36 -34.70 -16.68
N LEU A 156 -26.24 -33.48 -16.15
CA LEU A 156 -26.39 -32.27 -16.94
C LEU A 156 -25.28 -32.14 -17.99
N PHE A 157 -24.04 -32.49 -17.64
CA PHE A 157 -22.93 -32.44 -18.58
C PHE A 157 -23.09 -33.45 -19.73
N LEU A 158 -23.53 -34.67 -19.42
CA LEU A 158 -23.79 -35.70 -20.44
C LEU A 158 -24.84 -35.22 -21.45
N THR A 159 -25.95 -34.63 -20.98
CA THR A 159 -26.98 -34.08 -21.87
C THR A 159 -26.48 -32.88 -22.68
N PHE A 160 -25.63 -32.04 -22.09
CA PHE A 160 -25.00 -30.91 -22.79
C PHE A 160 -24.01 -31.36 -23.86
N SER A 161 -23.29 -32.45 -23.64
CA SER A 161 -22.25 -32.95 -24.55
C SER A 161 -22.77 -33.35 -25.94
N ALA A 162 -24.08 -33.52 -26.08
CA ALA A 162 -24.74 -33.79 -27.37
C ALA A 162 -24.88 -32.54 -28.26
N ILE A 163 -24.61 -31.34 -27.74
CA ILE A 163 -24.74 -30.08 -28.48
C ILE A 163 -23.57 -29.90 -29.45
N SER A 164 -23.88 -29.60 -30.72
CA SER A 164 -22.87 -29.25 -31.73
C SER A 164 -22.11 -27.98 -31.36
N VAL A 165 -20.78 -28.04 -31.38
CA VAL A 165 -19.87 -26.90 -31.16
C VAL A 165 -19.21 -26.42 -32.46
N SER A 166 -19.79 -26.77 -33.61
CA SER A 166 -19.19 -26.54 -34.93
C SER A 166 -19.10 -25.05 -35.29
N ASN A 167 -20.09 -24.24 -34.88
CA ASN A 167 -20.16 -22.81 -35.09
C ASN A 167 -21.11 -22.14 -34.08
N PHE A 168 -21.04 -20.81 -33.98
CA PHE A 168 -21.83 -20.04 -33.00
C PHE A 168 -23.34 -20.16 -33.22
N SER A 169 -23.82 -20.28 -34.46
CA SER A 169 -25.25 -20.41 -34.74
C SER A 169 -25.80 -21.75 -34.25
N GLU A 170 -25.10 -22.85 -34.52
CA GLU A 170 -25.47 -24.18 -34.03
C GLU A 170 -25.33 -24.31 -32.52
N LEU A 171 -24.24 -23.77 -31.94
CA LEU A 171 -24.05 -23.76 -30.50
C LEU A 171 -25.15 -22.97 -29.80
N SER A 172 -25.44 -21.75 -30.24
CA SER A 172 -26.45 -20.90 -29.61
C SER A 172 -27.84 -21.54 -29.67
N ALA A 173 -28.26 -22.04 -30.85
CA ALA A 173 -29.53 -22.74 -30.99
C ALA A 173 -29.59 -24.01 -30.11
N GLY A 174 -28.52 -24.81 -30.10
CA GLY A 174 -28.44 -26.04 -29.30
C GLY A 174 -28.46 -25.78 -27.80
N VAL A 175 -27.78 -24.73 -27.32
CA VAL A 175 -27.81 -24.33 -25.89
C VAL A 175 -29.20 -23.87 -25.48
N PHE A 176 -29.90 -23.09 -26.32
CA PHE A 176 -31.28 -22.69 -26.01
C PHE A 176 -32.23 -23.88 -25.95
N SER A 177 -32.15 -24.81 -26.92
CA SER A 177 -32.95 -26.04 -26.89
C SER A 177 -32.65 -26.90 -25.66
N TRP A 178 -31.38 -27.05 -25.30
CA TRP A 178 -30.97 -27.83 -24.13
C TRP A 178 -31.46 -27.20 -22.81
N LEU A 179 -31.35 -25.88 -22.64
CA LEU A 179 -31.85 -25.19 -21.45
C LEU A 179 -33.37 -25.39 -21.28
N GLU A 180 -34.12 -25.27 -22.38
CA GLU A 180 -35.57 -25.43 -22.38
C GLU A 180 -36.01 -26.87 -22.12
N GLU A 181 -35.18 -27.87 -22.42
CA GLU A 181 -35.51 -29.29 -22.24
C GLU A 181 -35.05 -29.82 -20.87
N TYR A 182 -33.80 -29.52 -20.47
CA TYR A 182 -33.14 -30.16 -19.32
C TYR A 182 -33.00 -29.26 -18.09
N CYS A 183 -33.01 -27.93 -18.25
CA CYS A 183 -32.74 -26.99 -17.14
C CYS A 183 -33.97 -26.26 -16.61
N LYS A 184 -35.18 -26.66 -17.02
CA LYS A 184 -36.41 -26.13 -16.42
C LYS A 184 -36.49 -26.48 -14.94
N PRO A 185 -37.06 -25.61 -14.08
CA PRO A 185 -37.16 -25.87 -12.63
C PRO A 185 -37.80 -27.21 -12.28
N GLN A 186 -38.81 -27.63 -13.05
CA GLN A 186 -39.48 -28.92 -12.84
C GLN A 186 -38.58 -30.11 -13.21
N THR A 187 -37.91 -30.05 -14.37
CA THR A 187 -36.98 -31.09 -14.83
C THR A 187 -35.80 -31.24 -13.87
N LEU A 188 -35.24 -30.12 -13.40
CA LEU A 188 -34.16 -30.13 -12.41
C LEU A 188 -34.62 -30.72 -11.08
N LYS A 189 -35.83 -30.36 -10.61
CA LYS A 189 -36.39 -30.91 -9.37
C LYS A 189 -36.59 -32.42 -9.46
N GLU A 190 -37.10 -32.91 -10.60
CA GLU A 190 -37.25 -34.33 -10.87
C GLU A 190 -35.90 -35.05 -10.89
N THR A 191 -34.91 -34.47 -11.56
CA THR A 191 -33.53 -35.00 -11.62
C THR A 191 -32.92 -35.10 -10.22
N VAL A 192 -33.01 -34.03 -9.42
CA VAL A 192 -32.54 -34.01 -8.03
C VAL A 192 -33.25 -35.09 -7.20
N TYR A 193 -34.57 -35.22 -7.34
CA TYR A 193 -35.35 -36.21 -6.62
C TYR A 193 -34.94 -37.65 -6.98
N GLN A 194 -34.72 -37.93 -8.26
CA GLN A 194 -34.24 -39.23 -8.73
C GLN A 194 -32.84 -39.56 -8.19
N VAL A 195 -31.92 -38.59 -8.21
CA VAL A 195 -30.57 -38.74 -7.65
C VAL A 195 -30.63 -39.01 -6.14
N LEU A 196 -31.42 -38.23 -5.40
CA LEU A 196 -31.60 -38.42 -3.95
C LEU A 196 -32.20 -39.79 -3.63
N ARG A 197 -33.17 -40.26 -4.41
CA ARG A 197 -33.77 -41.60 -4.24
C ARG A 197 -32.79 -42.72 -4.53
N ARG A 198 -31.90 -42.54 -5.51
CA ARG A 198 -30.84 -43.50 -5.83
C ARG A 198 -29.82 -43.59 -4.69
N HIS A 199 -29.38 -42.44 -4.17
CA HIS A 199 -28.46 -42.39 -3.02
C HIS A 199 -29.10 -42.95 -1.73
N SER A 200 -30.37 -42.65 -1.45
CA SER A 200 -31.05 -43.20 -0.27
C SER A 200 -31.23 -44.72 -0.33
N SER A 201 -31.34 -45.29 -1.53
CA SER A 201 -31.38 -46.73 -1.75
C SER A 201 -30.00 -47.38 -1.56
N GLN A 202 -28.92 -46.70 -1.98
CA GLN A 202 -27.53 -47.18 -1.82
C GLN A 202 -27.02 -47.11 -0.37
N ILE A 203 -27.54 -46.17 0.44
CA ILE A 203 -27.17 -46.04 1.86
C ILE A 203 -27.88 -47.09 2.74
N ARG A 204 -28.96 -47.72 2.26
CA ARG A 204 -29.75 -48.72 3.01
C ARG A 204 -29.42 -50.19 2.68
N GLY A 205 -28.52 -50.46 1.73
CA GLY A 205 -28.01 -51.79 1.41
C GLY A 205 -26.62 -51.99 1.97
#